data_AF-A0A4T0WLE3-F1
#
_entry.id   AF-A0A4T0WLE3-F1
#
_cell.length_a   1.000
_cell.length_b   1.000
_cell.length_c   1.000
_cell.angle_alpha   90.00
_cell.angle_beta   90.00
_cell.angle_gamma   90.00
#
_symmetry.space_group_name_H-M   'P 1'
#
loop_
_entity.id
_entity.type
_entity.pdbx_description
1 polymer ?
#
loop_
_entity_poly.entity_id
_entity_poly.type
_entity_poly.pdbx_seq_one_letter_code
_entity_poly.pdbx_strand_id
1 'polypeptide(L)'
;MFSLSFTILAFYLTHLFLVQAARTPKIGFEIETPHMPIFNMECTDEANTAMKGHQVLGQTGNGWFLGVDTTPAVKSLLNLEYDLLCDLGDTQELESIIGNVMDNMAELDTRETFTIQDSKGSRDSCNPWRKMVFPGVSKVSGKATWDVQATAPLMLEAVQDLLIAAFQKEDHPLVIRQKNWMKNLVYVQKNWLDSKYFQEATGGSDWATKDVIGFLSIMLTNIKEARELTASIFHPLRRKGISTQGPKTLVWLMPRNSWTSVFSLVEKKLPESVQLWDILEHLACYQNTKDGKLKLDKRFCGGTVGNPQPNGKLQDKTWSLKGGGDPLSVKTWVESIVSRPAGTLDALSAWDAKHFDGQIGAFDKLGKTLEQVLDSRREVSLWEFRGLGYSRKADLPKRINQIQGAVVKFHKKYPQEPTS
;
A
#
# COMPACT_ATOMS: atom_id res chain seq x y z
N MET A 1 -5.75 2.61 32.76
CA MET A 1 -6.64 3.36 31.85
C MET A 1 -5.76 4.27 31.00
N PHE A 2 -5.32 3.79 29.82
CA PHE A 2 -4.61 4.62 28.85
C PHE A 2 -5.63 5.08 27.82
N SER A 3 -6.04 6.34 27.93
CA SER A 3 -6.77 7.04 26.88
C SER A 3 -5.76 7.38 25.79
N LEU A 4 -5.56 6.50 24.80
CA LEU A 4 -4.92 6.89 23.56
C LEU A 4 -5.85 7.89 22.88
N SER A 5 -5.41 9.13 22.74
CA SER A 5 -6.01 10.13 21.86
C SER A 5 -5.95 9.59 20.43
N PHE A 6 -7.01 8.90 20.02
CA PHE A 6 -7.14 8.18 18.75
C PHE A 6 -7.63 9.08 17.60
N THR A 7 -7.48 10.40 17.74
CA THR A 7 -8.06 11.35 16.80
C THR A 7 -6.95 12.22 16.26
N ILE A 8 -6.86 12.29 14.92
CA ILE A 8 -5.99 13.18 14.12
C ILE A 8 -4.60 12.58 13.82
N LEU A 9 -4.52 11.48 13.07
CA LEU A 9 -3.27 11.11 12.36
C LEU A 9 -3.49 10.70 10.89
N ALA A 10 -4.73 10.78 10.40
CA ALA A 10 -5.10 10.33 9.06
C ALA A 10 -5.65 11.45 8.19
N PHE A 11 -5.34 12.73 8.44
CA PHE A 11 -6.25 13.80 8.01
C PHE A 11 -5.92 14.56 6.72
N TYR A 12 -4.72 14.53 6.11
CA TYR A 12 -4.42 15.54 5.05
C TYR A 12 -4.48 15.08 3.59
N LEU A 13 -3.78 14.03 3.15
CA LEU A 13 -4.06 13.41 1.83
C LEU A 13 -5.54 13.02 1.75
N THR A 14 -6.02 12.48 2.85
CA THR A 14 -7.40 12.17 3.17
C THR A 14 -8.36 13.38 3.13
N HIS A 15 -7.98 14.57 3.62
CA HIS A 15 -8.76 15.81 3.43
C HIS A 15 -8.75 16.27 1.98
N LEU A 16 -7.61 16.18 1.30
CA LEU A 16 -7.46 16.55 -0.11
C LEU A 16 -8.37 15.69 -0.99
N PHE A 17 -8.46 14.37 -0.75
CA PHE A 17 -9.40 13.46 -1.44
C PHE A 17 -10.88 13.71 -1.05
N LEU A 18 -11.16 14.21 0.16
CA LEU A 18 -12.52 14.46 0.65
C LEU A 18 -13.13 15.78 0.17
N VAL A 19 -12.31 16.83 0.01
CA VAL A 19 -12.82 18.20 -0.22
C VAL A 19 -13.09 18.50 -1.70
N GLN A 20 -12.55 17.73 -2.64
CA GLN A 20 -12.81 17.92 -4.08
C GLN A 20 -13.39 16.66 -4.73
N ALA A 21 -14.66 16.37 -4.44
CA ALA A 21 -15.48 15.48 -5.26
C ALA A 21 -15.93 16.20 -6.55
N ALA A 22 -14.97 16.59 -7.39
CA ALA A 22 -15.25 16.77 -8.81
C ALA A 22 -15.44 15.38 -9.44
N ARG A 23 -16.21 15.27 -10.53
CA ARG A 23 -16.60 14.00 -11.18
C ARG A 23 -15.42 13.16 -11.70
N THR A 24 -14.19 13.66 -11.59
CA THR A 24 -12.98 13.05 -12.11
C THR A 24 -12.24 12.35 -10.97
N PRO A 25 -11.82 11.07 -11.14
CA PRO A 25 -10.95 10.43 -10.17
C PRO A 25 -9.65 11.22 -9.98
N LYS A 26 -9.09 11.19 -8.77
CA LYS A 26 -7.83 11.87 -8.43
C LYS A 26 -6.65 10.89 -8.37
N ILE A 27 -5.44 11.41 -8.54
CA ILE A 27 -4.19 10.71 -8.23
C ILE A 27 -3.34 11.56 -7.28
N GLY A 28 -2.85 10.91 -6.22
CA GLY A 28 -1.94 11.51 -5.25
C GLY A 28 -0.51 11.01 -5.42
N PHE A 29 0.46 11.83 -5.07
CA PHE A 29 1.88 11.45 -5.00
C PHE A 29 2.48 11.87 -3.67
N GLU A 30 3.29 10.98 -3.10
CA GLU A 30 4.13 11.23 -1.93
C GLU A 30 5.58 11.23 -2.42
N ILE A 31 6.32 12.31 -2.17
CA ILE A 31 7.71 12.49 -2.59
C ILE A 31 8.58 12.77 -1.35
N GLU A 32 9.21 11.73 -0.83
CA GLU A 32 9.99 11.77 0.42
C GLU A 32 11.49 11.78 0.13
N THR A 33 12.29 12.46 0.95
CA THR A 33 13.75 12.27 0.93
C THR A 33 14.32 11.96 2.32
N PRO A 34 15.10 10.87 2.47
CA PRO A 34 15.85 10.62 3.71
C PRO A 34 17.13 11.47 3.78
N HIS A 35 17.46 12.24 2.74
CA HIS A 35 18.72 12.98 2.65
C HIS A 35 18.65 14.39 3.25
N MET A 36 17.45 14.84 3.63
CA MET A 36 17.23 16.16 4.21
C MET A 36 16.40 16.06 5.50
N PRO A 37 16.86 15.30 6.52
CA PRO A 37 16.15 15.23 7.77
C PRO A 37 16.27 16.56 8.52
N ILE A 38 15.23 16.88 9.28
CA ILE A 38 15.21 17.99 10.24
C ILE A 38 15.18 17.41 11.64
N PHE A 39 15.81 18.08 12.60
CA PHE A 39 15.97 17.55 13.95
C PHE A 39 15.67 18.57 15.05
N ASN A 40 15.20 18.06 16.19
CA ASN A 40 15.09 18.80 17.45
C ASN A 40 15.36 17.87 18.64
N MET A 41 16.51 18.06 19.30
CA MET A 41 16.95 17.24 20.45
C MET A 41 16.09 17.39 21.71
N GLU A 42 15.30 18.45 21.81
CA GLU A 42 14.42 18.71 22.95
C GLU A 42 13.05 18.02 22.80
N CYS A 43 12.75 17.49 21.61
CA CYS A 43 11.48 16.82 21.34
C CYS A 43 11.46 15.39 21.90
N THR A 44 10.39 15.02 22.60
CA THR A 44 10.18 13.66 23.11
C THR A 44 9.80 12.70 21.97
N ASP A 45 9.98 11.39 22.16
CA ASP A 45 9.60 10.38 21.17
C ASP A 45 8.10 10.44 20.82
N GLU A 46 7.26 10.65 21.84
CA GLU A 46 5.81 10.75 21.70
C GLU A 46 5.41 11.99 20.91
N ALA A 47 6.01 13.15 21.26
CA ALA A 47 5.76 14.39 20.53
C ALA A 47 6.28 14.30 19.09
N ASN A 48 7.46 13.71 18.86
CA ASN A 48 8.00 13.48 17.52
C ASN A 48 7.06 12.63 16.67
N THR A 49 6.57 11.50 17.21
CA THR A 49 5.64 10.61 16.51
C THR A 49 4.32 11.30 16.19
N ALA A 50 3.84 12.16 17.09
CA ALA A 50 2.62 12.94 16.88
C ALA A 50 2.74 13.97 15.74
N MET A 51 3.96 14.33 15.30
CA MET A 51 4.16 15.25 14.17
C MET A 51 3.88 14.62 12.80
N LYS A 52 3.77 13.28 12.69
CA LYS A 52 3.62 12.61 11.40
C LYS A 52 2.40 13.16 10.65
N GLY A 53 2.61 13.60 9.41
CA GLY A 53 1.57 14.20 8.56
C GLY A 53 1.22 15.65 8.89
N HIS A 54 1.97 16.31 9.79
CA HIS A 54 1.88 17.75 10.00
C HIS A 54 2.56 18.52 8.86
N GLN A 55 2.26 19.80 8.74
CA GLN A 55 2.69 20.64 7.63
C GLN A 55 3.85 21.55 8.01
N VAL A 56 4.75 21.80 7.06
CA VAL A 56 5.74 22.87 7.19
C VAL A 56 5.06 24.22 6.91
N LEU A 57 5.11 25.12 7.89
CA LEU A 57 4.47 26.44 7.82
C LEU A 57 4.92 27.22 6.58
N GLY A 58 3.92 27.65 5.79
CA GLY A 58 4.10 28.45 4.58
C GLY A 58 4.64 27.68 3.38
N GLN A 59 4.59 26.34 3.40
CA GLN A 59 5.05 25.49 2.29
C GLN A 59 3.87 24.71 1.71
N THR A 60 2.90 25.46 1.18
CA THR A 60 1.68 24.92 0.58
C THR A 60 1.39 25.65 -0.73
N GLY A 61 0.71 24.99 -1.64
CA GLY A 61 0.25 25.58 -2.90
C GLY A 61 -1.01 24.90 -3.41
N ASN A 62 -1.48 25.30 -4.59
CA ASN A 62 -2.61 24.63 -5.21
C ASN A 62 -2.22 23.19 -5.58
N GLY A 63 -2.92 22.20 -5.02
CA GLY A 63 -2.67 20.78 -5.29
C GLY A 63 -1.41 20.18 -4.65
N TRP A 64 -0.72 20.89 -3.75
CA TRP A 64 0.43 20.32 -3.02
C TRP A 64 0.69 20.97 -1.65
N PHE A 65 1.38 20.24 -0.78
CA PHE A 65 2.01 20.80 0.42
C PHE A 65 3.28 20.03 0.80
N LEU A 66 4.13 20.66 1.63
CA LEU A 66 5.29 20.03 2.26
C LEU A 66 4.92 19.63 3.69
N GLY A 67 4.86 18.33 3.93
CA GLY A 67 4.64 17.70 5.22
C GLY A 67 5.93 17.20 5.86
N VAL A 68 5.75 16.50 6.98
CA VAL A 68 6.81 15.75 7.66
C VAL A 68 6.39 14.31 7.93
N ASP A 69 7.33 13.39 7.71
CA ASP A 69 7.19 11.99 8.09
C ASP A 69 8.17 11.57 9.18
N THR A 70 7.82 10.56 9.96
CA THR A 70 8.71 9.93 10.94
C THR A 70 8.25 8.52 11.29
N THR A 71 9.09 7.80 12.05
CA THR A 71 8.75 6.49 12.60
C THR A 71 9.06 6.43 14.09
N PRO A 72 8.35 5.59 14.86
CA PRO A 72 8.65 5.40 16.30
C PRO A 72 10.08 4.93 16.58
N ALA A 73 10.81 4.46 15.57
CA ALA A 73 12.18 3.96 15.71
C ALA A 73 13.24 5.06 15.67
N VAL A 74 12.90 6.27 15.19
CA VAL A 74 13.86 7.36 15.00
C VAL A 74 13.46 8.54 15.89
N LYS A 75 14.36 8.92 16.80
CA LYS A 75 14.13 9.98 17.78
C LYS A 75 14.54 11.33 17.23
N SER A 76 13.77 12.36 17.56
CA SER A 76 14.16 13.76 17.32
C SER A 76 14.45 14.08 15.84
N LEU A 77 13.88 13.31 14.91
CA LEU A 77 14.15 13.41 13.48
C LEU A 77 12.84 13.28 12.71
N LEU A 78 12.65 14.20 11.78
CA LEU A 78 11.57 14.19 10.80
C LEU A 78 12.17 14.22 9.39
N ASN A 79 11.58 13.49 8.46
CA ASN A 79 11.86 13.60 7.05
C ASN A 79 10.87 14.58 6.42
N LEU A 80 11.32 15.32 5.42
CA LEU A 80 10.45 16.17 4.61
C LEU A 80 9.81 15.34 3.49
N GLU A 81 8.51 15.56 3.29
CA GLU A 81 7.70 14.84 2.30
C GLU A 81 6.79 15.82 1.57
N TYR A 82 6.79 15.79 0.23
CA TYR A 82 5.80 16.52 -0.55
C TYR A 82 4.61 15.62 -0.86
N ASP A 83 3.42 16.11 -0.55
CA ASP A 83 2.15 15.52 -0.91
C ASP A 83 1.53 16.31 -2.06
N LEU A 84 1.24 15.64 -3.17
CA LEU A 84 0.61 16.22 -4.35
C LEU A 84 -0.74 15.55 -4.59
N LEU A 85 -1.74 16.31 -5.06
CA LEU A 85 -3.02 15.80 -5.52
C LEU A 85 -3.43 16.53 -6.80
N CYS A 86 -3.84 15.76 -7.83
CA CYS A 86 -4.34 16.30 -9.09
C CYS A 86 -5.46 15.42 -9.67
N ASP A 87 -6.20 15.96 -10.64
CA ASP A 87 -7.14 15.19 -11.44
C ASP A 87 -6.40 14.14 -12.29
N LEU A 88 -6.86 12.88 -12.20
CA LEU A 88 -6.26 11.79 -12.97
C LEU A 88 -6.44 12.05 -14.47
N GLY A 89 -5.32 12.18 -15.16
CA GLY A 89 -5.29 12.43 -16.60
C GLY A 89 -5.18 13.90 -16.97
N ASP A 90 -5.23 14.83 -16.00
CA ASP A 90 -4.88 16.23 -16.24
C ASP A 90 -3.36 16.40 -16.18
N THR A 91 -2.72 16.29 -17.35
CA THR A 91 -1.26 16.44 -17.46
C THR A 91 -0.83 17.88 -17.24
N GLN A 92 -1.66 18.86 -17.59
CA GLN A 92 -1.30 20.28 -17.49
C GLN A 92 -1.34 20.75 -16.03
N GLU A 93 -2.37 20.36 -15.28
CA GLU A 93 -2.44 20.59 -13.83
C GLU A 93 -1.26 19.93 -13.13
N LEU A 94 -0.99 18.65 -13.43
CA LEU A 94 0.12 17.93 -12.81
C LEU A 94 1.48 18.59 -13.11
N GLU A 95 1.75 18.98 -14.36
CA GLU A 95 3.00 19.67 -14.72
C GLU A 95 3.15 21.00 -13.97
N SER A 96 2.05 21.75 -13.82
CA SER A 96 2.04 22.99 -13.03
C SER A 96 2.35 22.75 -11.55
N ILE A 97 1.73 21.73 -10.94
CA ILE A 97 1.98 21.36 -9.54
C ILE A 97 3.44 20.95 -9.35
N ILE A 98 3.97 20.09 -10.22
CA ILE A 98 5.35 19.64 -10.18
C ILE A 98 6.31 20.84 -10.32
N GLY A 99 6.03 21.79 -11.22
CA GLY A 99 6.82 23.01 -11.38
C GLY A 99 6.96 23.78 -10.06
N ASN A 100 5.84 24.01 -9.37
CA ASN A 100 5.83 24.69 -8.08
C ASN A 100 6.60 23.93 -6.99
N VAL A 101 6.45 22.61 -6.92
CA VAL A 101 7.21 21.75 -6.00
C VAL A 101 8.71 21.84 -6.28
N MET A 102 9.10 21.83 -7.56
CA MET A 102 10.50 21.91 -7.98
C MET A 102 11.14 23.25 -7.63
N ASP A 103 10.40 24.34 -7.76
CA ASP A 103 10.84 25.67 -7.32
C ASP A 103 10.98 25.72 -5.79
N ASN A 104 9.98 25.22 -5.06
CA ASN A 104 10.04 25.18 -3.60
C ASN A 104 11.19 24.30 -3.07
N MET A 105 11.49 23.16 -3.70
CA MET A 105 12.65 22.34 -3.36
C MET A 105 13.98 23.12 -3.45
N ALA A 106 14.09 24.10 -4.35
CA ALA A 106 15.28 24.94 -4.43
C ALA A 106 15.41 25.90 -3.24
N GLU A 107 14.28 26.38 -2.71
CA GLU A 107 14.25 27.25 -1.53
C GLU A 107 14.71 26.51 -0.27
N LEU A 108 14.36 25.22 -0.13
CA LEU A 108 14.73 24.38 1.00
C LEU A 108 16.24 24.30 1.23
N ASP A 109 17.05 24.35 0.16
CA ASP A 109 18.52 24.31 0.27
C ASP A 109 19.07 25.45 1.13
N THR A 110 18.43 26.61 1.09
CA THR A 110 18.86 27.82 1.80
C THR A 110 18.27 27.95 3.21
N ARG A 111 17.29 27.11 3.55
CA ARG A 111 16.55 27.21 4.80
C ARG A 111 17.24 26.41 5.90
N GLU A 112 17.51 27.04 7.04
CA GLU A 112 18.18 26.39 8.19
C GLU A 112 17.20 25.90 9.25
N THR A 113 16.01 26.50 9.35
CA THR A 113 15.01 26.16 10.35
C THR A 113 13.60 26.01 9.76
N PHE A 114 12.84 25.13 10.38
CA PHE A 114 11.50 24.75 9.96
C PHE A 114 10.53 24.93 11.12
N THR A 115 9.31 25.37 10.81
CA THR A 115 8.20 25.44 11.76
C THR A 115 7.13 24.49 11.28
N ILE A 116 6.74 23.56 12.13
CA ILE A 116 5.73 22.54 11.86
C ILE A 116 4.42 22.93 12.54
N GLN A 117 3.31 22.70 11.84
CA GLN A 117 1.97 22.99 12.35
C GLN A 117 1.01 21.85 12.06
N ASP A 118 0.07 21.65 12.98
CA ASP A 118 -1.02 20.70 12.81
C ASP A 118 -2.01 21.15 11.71
N SER A 119 -3.00 20.30 11.44
CA SER A 119 -4.04 20.58 10.46
C SER A 119 -4.90 21.82 10.74
N LYS A 120 -4.86 22.34 11.97
CA LYS A 120 -5.61 23.51 12.45
C LYS A 120 -4.74 24.77 12.46
N GLY A 121 -3.49 24.69 12.04
CA GLY A 121 -2.53 25.79 12.08
C GLY A 121 -1.92 26.05 13.47
N SER A 122 -2.12 25.13 14.43
CA SER A 122 -1.50 25.23 15.75
C SER A 122 -0.04 24.82 15.63
N ARG A 123 0.87 25.65 16.17
CA ARG A 123 2.29 25.31 16.20
C ARG A 123 2.53 24.18 17.19
N ASP A 124 3.32 23.21 16.75
CA ASP A 124 3.76 22.13 17.61
C ASP A 124 4.76 22.60 18.68
N SER A 125 4.74 21.91 19.83
CA SER A 125 5.60 22.21 20.98
C SER A 125 7.09 22.01 20.69
N CYS A 126 7.44 21.19 19.71
CA CYS A 126 8.81 20.90 19.31
C CYS A 126 9.39 21.89 18.27
N ASN A 127 8.79 23.07 18.10
CA ASN A 127 9.33 24.09 17.21
C ASN A 127 10.41 24.97 17.88
N PRO A 128 11.42 25.44 17.13
CA PRO A 128 11.69 25.18 15.72
C PRO A 128 12.54 23.91 15.50
N TRP A 129 12.41 23.32 14.31
CA TRP A 129 13.24 22.21 13.85
C TRP A 129 14.43 22.74 13.04
N ARG A 130 15.59 22.08 13.13
CA ARG A 130 16.81 22.50 12.42
C ARG A 130 17.15 21.54 11.30
N LYS A 131 17.58 22.06 10.16
CA LYS A 131 18.11 21.24 9.05
C LYS A 131 19.34 20.48 9.54
N MET A 132 19.40 19.17 9.29
CA MET A 132 20.65 18.43 9.50
C MET A 132 21.61 18.72 8.34
N VAL A 133 22.72 19.41 8.63
CA VAL A 133 23.74 19.72 7.63
C VAL A 133 24.81 18.64 7.65
N PHE A 134 24.95 17.93 6.53
CA PHE A 134 26.07 17.02 6.31
C PHE A 134 27.27 17.79 5.74
N PRO A 135 28.46 17.72 6.36
CA PRO A 135 29.66 18.40 5.87
C PRO A 135 29.91 18.10 4.38
N GLY A 136 30.08 19.14 3.55
CA GLY A 136 30.36 19.01 2.12
C GLY A 136 29.14 18.98 1.18
N VAL A 137 27.91 19.13 1.71
CA VAL A 137 26.67 19.17 0.90
C VAL A 137 25.96 20.52 1.06
N SER A 138 26.24 21.47 0.17
CA SER A 138 25.60 22.81 0.18
C SER A 138 24.27 22.89 -0.58
N LYS A 139 23.98 21.90 -1.43
CA LYS A 139 22.70 21.77 -2.17
C LYS A 139 22.19 20.35 -2.00
N VAL A 140 21.44 20.14 -0.93
CA VAL A 140 20.89 18.83 -0.58
C VAL A 140 19.81 18.46 -1.58
N SER A 141 18.90 19.37 -1.93
CA SER A 141 17.76 19.11 -2.81
C SER A 141 18.15 18.59 -4.21
N GLY A 142 19.21 19.15 -4.79
CA GLY A 142 19.68 18.80 -6.14
C GLY A 142 20.51 17.51 -6.21
N LYS A 143 21.10 17.08 -5.09
CA LYS A 143 21.88 15.83 -4.98
C LYS A 143 21.08 14.71 -4.33
N ALA A 144 20.06 15.05 -3.54
CA ALA A 144 19.18 14.13 -2.88
C ALA A 144 18.44 13.28 -3.91
N THR A 145 18.32 12.01 -3.58
CA THR A 145 17.30 11.17 -4.16
C THR A 145 16.00 11.31 -3.38
N TRP A 146 14.90 11.29 -4.11
CA TRP A 146 13.55 11.38 -3.61
C TRP A 146 12.83 10.08 -3.95
N ASP A 147 12.32 9.38 -2.96
CA ASP A 147 11.44 8.24 -3.19
C ASP A 147 10.08 8.75 -3.64
N VAL A 148 9.43 8.00 -4.52
CA VAL A 148 8.11 8.35 -5.04
C VAL A 148 7.17 7.21 -4.70
N GLN A 149 6.06 7.57 -4.06
CA GLN A 149 4.89 6.72 -3.94
C GLN A 149 3.72 7.41 -4.67
N ALA A 150 2.74 6.62 -5.07
CA ALA A 150 1.53 7.14 -5.70
C ALA A 150 0.31 6.48 -5.09
N THR A 151 -0.79 7.20 -4.98
CA THR A 151 -2.09 6.65 -4.57
C THR A 151 -3.11 6.94 -5.67
N ALA A 152 -3.68 5.92 -6.28
CA ALA A 152 -4.60 6.07 -7.41
C ALA A 152 -5.69 4.99 -7.44
N PRO A 153 -6.88 5.31 -7.97
CA PRO A 153 -7.89 4.30 -8.23
C PRO A 153 -7.37 3.28 -9.26
N LEU A 154 -7.62 2.00 -9.00
CA LEU A 154 -7.19 0.95 -9.92
C LEU A 154 -8.10 -0.29 -9.83
N MET A 155 -8.43 -0.84 -10.99
CA MET A 155 -9.21 -2.06 -11.14
C MET A 155 -8.41 -3.30 -10.75
N LEU A 156 -9.07 -4.34 -10.26
CA LEU A 156 -8.43 -5.60 -9.90
C LEU A 156 -7.80 -6.33 -11.10
N GLU A 157 -8.29 -6.12 -12.32
CA GLU A 157 -7.67 -6.63 -13.55
C GLU A 157 -6.30 -6.00 -13.82
N ALA A 158 -6.16 -4.73 -13.48
CA ALA A 158 -4.88 -4.04 -13.56
C ALA A 158 -3.94 -4.46 -12.42
N VAL A 159 -4.48 -4.75 -11.23
CA VAL A 159 -3.71 -5.41 -10.16
C VAL A 159 -3.15 -6.75 -10.63
N GLN A 160 -3.95 -7.58 -11.32
CA GLN A 160 -3.49 -8.82 -11.91
C GLN A 160 -2.35 -8.60 -12.90
N ASP A 161 -2.50 -7.64 -13.83
CA ASP A 161 -1.45 -7.32 -14.81
C ASP A 161 -0.15 -6.86 -14.13
N LEU A 162 -0.24 -6.04 -13.08
CA LEU A 162 0.92 -5.55 -12.34
C LEU A 162 1.65 -6.66 -11.60
N LEU A 163 0.93 -7.62 -11.01
CA LEU A 163 1.53 -8.79 -10.38
C LEU A 163 2.26 -9.66 -11.42
N ILE A 164 1.67 -9.86 -12.59
CA ILE A 164 2.32 -10.59 -13.71
C ILE A 164 3.59 -9.86 -14.16
N ALA A 165 3.49 -8.55 -14.44
CA ALA A 165 4.61 -7.72 -14.86
C ALA A 165 5.76 -7.74 -13.84
N ALA A 166 5.44 -7.64 -12.55
CA ALA A 166 6.41 -7.72 -11.47
C ALA A 166 7.08 -9.09 -11.37
N PHE A 167 6.32 -10.19 -11.49
CA PHE A 167 6.89 -11.53 -11.53
C PHE A 167 7.84 -11.74 -12.73
N GLN A 168 7.44 -11.23 -13.90
CA GLN A 168 8.20 -11.30 -15.14
C GLN A 168 9.37 -10.30 -15.19
N LYS A 169 9.47 -9.40 -14.20
CA LYS A 169 10.49 -8.36 -14.10
C LYS A 169 10.45 -7.38 -15.28
N GLU A 170 9.26 -7.06 -15.74
CA GLU A 170 9.05 -6.02 -16.74
C GLU A 170 9.40 -4.64 -16.16
N ASP A 171 9.97 -3.76 -16.99
CA ASP A 171 10.17 -2.35 -16.62
C ASP A 171 8.85 -1.61 -16.76
N HIS A 172 8.09 -1.55 -15.67
CA HIS A 172 6.78 -0.90 -15.62
C HIS A 172 6.77 0.23 -14.56
N PRO A 173 6.24 1.44 -14.85
CA PRO A 173 6.31 2.59 -13.92
C PRO A 173 5.69 2.36 -12.54
N LEU A 174 4.68 1.49 -12.46
CA LEU A 174 3.95 1.11 -11.23
C LEU A 174 4.48 -0.19 -10.59
N VAL A 175 5.56 -0.77 -11.10
CA VAL A 175 6.18 -1.98 -10.53
C VAL A 175 7.42 -1.58 -9.73
N ILE A 176 7.55 -2.16 -8.54
CA ILE A 176 8.69 -1.94 -7.66
C ILE A 176 9.99 -2.43 -8.30
N ARG A 177 11.06 -1.64 -8.16
CA ARG A 177 12.41 -2.01 -8.63
C ARG A 177 13.21 -2.82 -7.61
N GLN A 178 12.80 -2.82 -6.34
CA GLN A 178 13.49 -3.50 -5.26
C GLN A 178 13.14 -5.00 -5.20
N LYS A 179 14.15 -5.86 -5.40
CA LYS A 179 13.97 -7.32 -5.45
C LYS A 179 13.42 -7.95 -4.17
N ASN A 180 13.63 -7.31 -3.01
CA ASN A 180 13.25 -7.88 -1.71
C ASN A 180 11.73 -7.92 -1.49
N TRP A 181 10.98 -7.03 -2.14
CA TRP A 181 9.52 -6.92 -2.03
C TRP A 181 8.78 -7.87 -2.98
N MET A 182 9.51 -8.70 -3.74
CA MET A 182 8.94 -9.60 -4.74
C MET A 182 9.19 -11.08 -4.42
N LYS A 183 9.63 -11.41 -3.20
CA LYS A 183 10.11 -12.76 -2.87
C LYS A 183 9.00 -13.81 -2.85
N ASN A 184 7.84 -13.52 -2.27
CA ASN A 184 6.68 -14.42 -2.26
C ASN A 184 5.52 -13.87 -3.10
N LEU A 185 5.81 -13.00 -4.07
CA LEU A 185 4.85 -12.53 -5.05
C LEU A 185 4.23 -13.72 -5.79
N VAL A 186 2.90 -13.77 -5.80
CA VAL A 186 2.14 -14.80 -6.51
C VAL A 186 1.01 -14.16 -7.32
N TYR A 187 0.77 -14.70 -8.51
CA TYR A 187 -0.45 -14.41 -9.28
C TYR A 187 -1.15 -15.71 -9.67
N VAL A 188 -2.46 -15.75 -9.51
CA VAL A 188 -3.32 -16.87 -9.90
C VAL A 188 -3.35 -16.93 -11.42
N GLN A 189 -3.18 -18.13 -11.95
CA GLN A 189 -3.37 -18.41 -13.38
C GLN A 189 -4.69 -19.15 -13.55
N LYS A 190 -5.39 -18.93 -14.67
CA LYS A 190 -6.70 -19.54 -14.93
C LYS A 190 -6.64 -21.07 -14.80
N ASN A 191 -5.57 -21.70 -15.27
CA ASN A 191 -5.36 -23.15 -15.19
C ASN A 191 -5.18 -23.70 -13.75
N TRP A 192 -4.99 -22.86 -12.72
CA TRP A 192 -4.97 -23.30 -11.31
C TRP A 192 -6.38 -23.65 -10.83
N LEU A 193 -7.38 -23.01 -11.44
CA LEU A 193 -8.80 -23.19 -11.18
C LEU A 193 -9.40 -24.38 -11.97
N ASP A 194 -8.59 -25.11 -12.73
CA ASP A 194 -8.98 -26.35 -13.42
C ASP A 194 -8.58 -27.62 -12.63
N SER A 195 -8.12 -27.47 -11.39
CA SER A 195 -7.81 -28.60 -10.53
C SER A 195 -9.06 -29.40 -10.15
N LYS A 196 -8.87 -30.67 -9.74
CA LYS A 196 -9.97 -31.55 -9.32
C LYS A 196 -10.93 -30.88 -8.33
N TYR A 197 -10.40 -30.20 -7.31
CA TYR A 197 -11.22 -29.48 -6.32
C TYR A 197 -12.17 -28.46 -6.97
N PHE A 198 -11.64 -27.60 -7.85
CA PHE A 198 -12.44 -26.55 -8.50
C PHE A 198 -13.38 -27.11 -9.57
N GLN A 199 -12.98 -28.17 -10.28
CA GLN A 199 -13.87 -28.90 -11.19
C GLN A 199 -15.08 -29.46 -10.44
N GLU A 200 -14.86 -30.09 -9.28
CA GLU A 200 -15.94 -30.65 -8.46
C GLU A 200 -16.79 -29.57 -7.77
N ALA A 201 -16.17 -28.49 -7.29
CA ALA A 201 -16.87 -27.48 -6.49
C ALA A 201 -17.58 -26.40 -7.33
N THR A 202 -17.06 -26.10 -8.52
CA THR A 202 -17.44 -24.91 -9.31
C THR A 202 -17.60 -25.19 -10.81
N GLY A 203 -17.33 -26.42 -11.27
CA GLY A 203 -17.38 -26.77 -12.70
C GLY A 203 -16.15 -26.33 -13.50
N GLY A 204 -15.08 -25.86 -12.84
CA GLY A 204 -13.82 -25.44 -13.48
C GLY A 204 -13.55 -23.94 -13.36
N SER A 205 -12.79 -23.38 -14.30
CA SER A 205 -12.26 -22.02 -14.20
C SER A 205 -13.15 -20.90 -14.79
N ASP A 206 -14.31 -21.22 -15.36
CA ASP A 206 -15.11 -20.26 -16.12
C ASP A 206 -15.85 -19.22 -15.26
N TRP A 207 -16.06 -19.49 -13.97
CA TRP A 207 -16.62 -18.49 -13.04
C TRP A 207 -15.65 -17.34 -12.73
N ALA A 208 -14.35 -17.56 -12.88
CA ALA A 208 -13.34 -16.62 -12.42
C ALA A 208 -12.99 -15.59 -13.50
N THR A 209 -13.68 -14.45 -13.44
CA THR A 209 -13.33 -13.27 -14.22
C THR A 209 -11.96 -12.71 -13.81
N LYS A 210 -11.38 -11.83 -14.65
CA LYS A 210 -10.02 -11.33 -14.43
C LYS A 210 -9.86 -10.50 -13.14
N ASP A 211 -10.89 -9.78 -12.73
CA ASP A 211 -10.94 -9.04 -11.46
C ASP A 211 -10.96 -9.97 -10.26
N VAL A 212 -11.73 -11.06 -10.32
CA VAL A 212 -11.71 -12.15 -9.32
C VAL A 212 -10.31 -12.76 -9.22
N ILE A 213 -9.68 -13.08 -10.35
CA ILE A 213 -8.30 -13.58 -10.37
C ILE A 213 -7.33 -12.56 -9.77
N GLY A 214 -7.49 -11.26 -10.09
CA GLY A 214 -6.69 -10.18 -9.52
C GLY A 214 -6.83 -10.06 -8.01
N PHE A 215 -8.05 -10.13 -7.49
CA PHE A 215 -8.34 -10.16 -6.05
C PHE A 215 -7.68 -11.35 -5.36
N LEU A 216 -7.89 -12.57 -5.88
CA LEU A 216 -7.30 -13.78 -5.32
C LEU A 216 -5.76 -13.73 -5.35
N SER A 217 -5.18 -13.13 -6.38
CA SER A 217 -3.73 -12.98 -6.53
C SER A 217 -3.11 -12.04 -5.50
N ILE A 218 -3.71 -10.86 -5.30
CA ILE A 218 -3.20 -9.92 -4.31
C ILE A 218 -3.44 -10.44 -2.88
N MET A 219 -4.56 -11.11 -2.61
CA MET A 219 -4.81 -11.82 -1.36
C MET A 219 -3.72 -12.87 -1.10
N LEU A 220 -3.46 -13.77 -2.05
CA LEU A 220 -2.44 -14.81 -1.90
C LEU A 220 -1.02 -14.25 -1.74
N THR A 221 -0.69 -13.17 -2.44
CA THR A 221 0.60 -12.49 -2.25
C THR A 221 0.75 -12.02 -0.80
N ASN A 222 -0.27 -11.34 -0.24
CA ASN A 222 -0.26 -10.93 1.16
C ASN A 222 -0.14 -12.13 2.11
N ILE A 223 -0.96 -13.16 1.90
CA ILE A 223 -0.97 -14.39 2.71
C ILE A 223 0.39 -15.11 2.71
N LYS A 224 1.03 -15.25 1.55
CA LYS A 224 2.29 -15.97 1.43
C LYS A 224 3.50 -15.19 1.97
N GLU A 225 3.37 -13.87 2.13
CA GLU A 225 4.35 -13.04 2.83
C GLU A 225 4.23 -13.15 4.37
N ALA A 226 3.08 -13.57 4.91
CA ALA A 226 2.93 -13.88 6.32
C ALA A 226 3.86 -15.03 6.74
N ARG A 227 4.30 -15.04 8.01
CA ARG A 227 5.25 -16.04 8.51
C ARG A 227 4.63 -16.92 9.58
N GLU A 228 5.16 -18.11 9.73
CA GLU A 228 4.88 -18.94 10.90
C GLU A 228 5.55 -18.31 12.13
N LEU A 229 4.85 -18.29 13.27
CA LEU A 229 5.45 -17.98 14.56
C LEU A 229 6.32 -19.16 15.01
N THR A 230 7.49 -19.34 14.40
CA THR A 230 8.36 -20.49 14.66
C THR A 230 9.13 -20.42 15.99
N ALA A 231 8.80 -19.50 16.89
CA ALA A 231 9.37 -19.46 18.23
C ALA A 231 8.30 -19.79 19.26
N SER A 232 8.34 -21.04 19.75
CA SER A 232 7.67 -21.49 20.97
C SER A 232 7.67 -20.37 22.03
N ILE A 233 6.56 -20.20 22.73
CA ILE A 233 6.39 -19.27 23.85
C ILE A 233 7.52 -19.43 24.89
N PHE A 234 8.10 -20.63 24.94
CA PHE A 234 9.16 -21.03 25.85
C PHE A 234 10.59 -20.74 25.37
N HIS A 235 10.80 -20.17 24.17
CA HIS A 235 12.14 -19.84 23.65
C HIS A 235 12.30 -18.40 23.13
N PRO A 236 12.34 -17.40 24.03
CA PRO A 236 12.41 -15.98 23.70
C PRO A 236 13.70 -15.54 22.98
N LEU A 237 14.78 -16.32 23.04
CA LEU A 237 16.03 -15.97 22.35
C LEU A 237 15.93 -16.10 20.82
N ARG A 238 15.07 -16.97 20.29
CA ARG A 238 14.80 -17.08 18.84
C ARG A 238 13.90 -15.96 18.28
N ARG A 239 13.29 -15.16 19.15
CA ARG A 239 12.40 -14.03 18.80
C ARG A 239 13.14 -12.75 18.42
N LYS A 240 14.43 -12.61 18.80
CA LYS A 240 15.12 -11.30 18.84
C LYS A 240 15.43 -10.64 17.50
N GLY A 241 15.20 -11.28 16.35
CA GLY A 241 15.63 -10.74 15.05
C GLY A 241 14.55 -10.58 13.98
N ILE A 242 13.33 -11.09 14.20
CA ILE A 242 12.35 -11.22 13.12
C ILE A 242 11.09 -10.46 13.49
N SER A 243 11.03 -9.20 13.06
CA SER A 243 9.74 -8.52 12.91
C SER A 243 9.11 -9.00 11.61
N THR A 244 7.85 -9.40 11.66
CA THR A 244 7.07 -9.73 10.46
C THR A 244 6.07 -8.62 10.20
N GLN A 245 6.54 -7.37 10.38
CA GLN A 245 5.80 -6.11 10.15
C GLN A 245 4.80 -6.35 9.02
N GLY A 246 3.55 -5.94 9.24
CA GLY A 246 2.40 -6.33 8.42
C GLY A 246 2.63 -6.18 6.90
N PRO A 247 1.71 -6.69 6.07
CA PRO A 247 1.86 -6.76 4.62
C PRO A 247 2.34 -5.46 3.97
N LYS A 248 2.02 -4.32 4.58
CA LYS A 248 2.59 -2.99 4.31
C LYS A 248 4.10 -3.00 3.99
N THR A 249 4.92 -3.80 4.68
CA THR A 249 6.39 -3.79 4.49
C THR A 249 6.90 -4.79 3.45
N LEU A 250 6.03 -5.65 2.94
CA LEU A 250 6.41 -6.79 2.10
C LEU A 250 5.76 -6.75 0.72
N VAL A 251 4.68 -5.97 0.54
CA VAL A 251 3.95 -5.82 -0.72
C VAL A 251 3.94 -4.35 -1.13
N TRP A 252 4.31 -4.06 -2.38
CA TRP A 252 4.40 -2.68 -2.89
C TRP A 252 3.04 -2.09 -3.26
N LEU A 253 2.04 -2.94 -3.43
CA LEU A 253 0.68 -2.56 -3.77
C LEU A 253 -0.20 -2.77 -2.53
N MET A 254 -0.67 -1.66 -1.94
CA MET A 254 -1.43 -1.68 -0.70
C MET A 254 -2.79 -1.02 -0.90
N PRO A 255 -3.91 -1.62 -0.47
CA PRO A 255 -5.20 -0.95 -0.57
C PRO A 255 -5.30 0.15 0.48
N ARG A 256 -5.75 1.34 0.07
CA ARG A 256 -6.17 2.41 1.01
C ARG A 256 -7.60 2.16 1.50
N ASN A 257 -8.38 1.38 0.77
CA ASN A 257 -9.65 0.80 1.23
C ASN A 257 -9.42 -0.37 2.19
N SER A 258 -10.44 -0.69 2.99
CA SER A 258 -10.42 -1.92 3.77
C SER A 258 -10.63 -3.10 2.84
N TRP A 259 -10.20 -4.28 3.27
CA TRP A 259 -10.38 -5.47 2.46
C TRP A 259 -11.85 -5.87 2.32
N THR A 260 -12.74 -5.43 3.22
CA THR A 260 -14.20 -5.63 3.06
C THR A 260 -14.73 -4.88 1.84
N SER A 261 -14.27 -3.63 1.63
CA SER A 261 -14.62 -2.83 0.44
C SER A 261 -13.98 -3.35 -0.83
N VAL A 262 -12.74 -3.85 -0.77
CA VAL A 262 -12.12 -4.49 -1.95
C VAL A 262 -12.86 -5.78 -2.32
N PHE A 263 -13.28 -6.57 -1.32
CA PHE A 263 -14.00 -7.82 -1.53
C PHE A 263 -15.38 -7.62 -2.13
N SER A 264 -16.10 -6.56 -1.75
CA SER A 264 -17.45 -6.30 -2.29
C SER A 264 -17.48 -6.09 -3.81
N LEU A 265 -16.35 -5.73 -4.43
CA LEU A 265 -16.21 -5.64 -5.89
C LEU A 265 -16.30 -7.01 -6.61
N VAL A 266 -16.04 -8.10 -5.89
CA VAL A 266 -15.97 -9.46 -6.46
C VAL A 266 -16.83 -10.49 -5.74
N GLU A 267 -17.39 -10.15 -4.57
CA GLU A 267 -18.19 -11.05 -3.72
C GLU A 267 -19.27 -11.80 -4.52
N LYS A 268 -20.07 -11.06 -5.30
CA LYS A 268 -21.16 -11.63 -6.11
C LYS A 268 -20.70 -12.48 -7.30
N LYS A 269 -19.40 -12.44 -7.62
CA LYS A 269 -18.79 -13.22 -8.71
C LYS A 269 -18.17 -14.53 -8.19
N LEU A 270 -18.10 -14.70 -6.87
CA LEU A 270 -17.65 -15.95 -6.26
C LEU A 270 -18.79 -16.98 -6.27
N PRO A 271 -18.48 -18.28 -6.47
CA PRO A 271 -19.51 -19.31 -6.44
C PRO A 271 -20.04 -19.49 -5.01
N GLU A 272 -21.37 -19.52 -4.85
CA GLU A 272 -22.03 -19.63 -3.54
C GLU A 272 -21.71 -20.94 -2.80
N SER A 273 -21.26 -21.96 -3.52
CA SER A 273 -20.92 -23.28 -2.99
C SER A 273 -19.57 -23.36 -2.28
N VAL A 274 -18.73 -22.32 -2.36
CA VAL A 274 -17.36 -22.33 -1.83
C VAL A 274 -17.07 -21.13 -0.95
N GLN A 275 -16.36 -21.37 0.16
CA GLN A 275 -15.91 -20.28 1.02
C GLN A 275 -14.61 -19.67 0.48
N LEU A 276 -14.43 -18.36 0.66
CA LEU A 276 -13.20 -17.66 0.24
C LEU A 276 -11.93 -18.29 0.84
N TRP A 277 -11.99 -18.73 2.10
CA TRP A 277 -10.86 -19.41 2.74
C TRP A 277 -10.46 -20.68 2.00
N ASP A 278 -11.43 -21.53 1.63
CA ASP A 278 -11.15 -22.81 0.96
C ASP A 278 -10.56 -22.60 -0.44
N ILE A 279 -11.03 -21.57 -1.16
CA ILE A 279 -10.44 -21.14 -2.44
C ILE A 279 -8.96 -20.76 -2.23
N LEU A 280 -8.68 -19.90 -1.27
CA LEU A 280 -7.31 -19.43 -0.99
C LEU A 280 -6.40 -20.55 -0.51
N GLU A 281 -6.91 -21.49 0.29
CA GLU A 281 -6.17 -22.64 0.78
C GLU A 281 -5.76 -23.59 -0.37
N HIS A 282 -6.66 -23.87 -1.30
CA HIS A 282 -6.34 -24.66 -2.49
C HIS A 282 -5.43 -23.92 -3.48
N LEU A 283 -5.63 -22.61 -3.67
CA LEU A 283 -4.75 -21.82 -4.54
C LEU A 283 -3.34 -21.64 -3.96
N ALA A 284 -3.20 -21.60 -2.64
CA ALA A 284 -1.90 -21.54 -1.98
C ALA A 284 -1.02 -22.76 -2.32
N CYS A 285 -1.62 -23.87 -2.78
CA CYS A 285 -0.91 -25.03 -3.30
C CYS A 285 -0.06 -24.77 -4.52
N TYR A 286 -0.30 -23.71 -5.26
CA TYR A 286 0.44 -23.44 -6.49
C TYR A 286 1.49 -22.35 -6.29
N GLN A 287 2.52 -22.39 -7.12
CA GLN A 287 3.50 -21.33 -7.24
C GLN A 287 3.73 -20.99 -8.71
N ASN A 288 3.98 -19.71 -8.98
CA ASN A 288 4.32 -19.26 -10.32
C ASN A 288 5.67 -19.84 -10.76
N THR A 289 5.76 -20.18 -12.04
CA THR A 289 6.95 -20.71 -12.70
C THR A 289 7.27 -19.85 -13.91
N LYS A 290 8.55 -19.78 -14.30
CA LYS A 290 8.96 -18.98 -15.45
C LYS A 290 8.45 -19.56 -16.79
N ASP A 291 8.22 -20.87 -16.84
CA ASP A 291 7.75 -21.59 -18.03
C ASP A 291 6.22 -21.74 -18.06
N GLY A 292 5.50 -21.12 -17.12
CA GLY A 292 4.04 -21.20 -17.01
C GLY A 292 3.50 -22.58 -16.62
N LYS A 293 4.37 -23.56 -16.34
CA LYS A 293 3.94 -24.89 -15.92
C LYS A 293 3.41 -24.88 -14.51
N LEU A 294 2.32 -25.60 -14.29
CA LEU A 294 1.77 -25.83 -12.96
C LEU A 294 2.80 -26.52 -12.07
N LYS A 295 3.02 -25.97 -10.88
CA LYS A 295 3.92 -26.53 -9.89
C LYS A 295 3.34 -26.36 -8.50
N LEU A 296 3.38 -27.45 -7.72
CA LEU A 296 2.99 -27.39 -6.32
C LEU A 296 4.02 -26.62 -5.48
N ASP A 297 3.52 -25.82 -4.55
CA ASP A 297 4.23 -25.23 -3.44
C ASP A 297 4.18 -26.20 -2.25
N LYS A 298 5.22 -27.04 -2.14
CA LYS A 298 5.30 -28.10 -1.13
C LYS A 298 5.29 -27.57 0.32
N ARG A 299 5.43 -26.26 0.53
CA ARG A 299 5.27 -25.63 1.85
C ARG A 299 3.82 -25.72 2.32
N PHE A 300 2.87 -25.60 1.40
CA PHE A 300 1.44 -25.50 1.70
C PHE A 300 0.65 -26.75 1.31
N CYS A 301 1.18 -27.59 0.40
CA CYS A 301 0.40 -28.71 -0.12
C CYS A 301 1.20 -29.99 -0.38
N GLY A 302 0.49 -31.11 -0.25
CA GLY A 302 0.84 -32.42 -0.79
C GLY A 302 0.05 -32.75 -2.06
N GLY A 303 -0.07 -34.05 -2.37
CA GLY A 303 -0.83 -34.52 -3.52
C GLY A 303 -0.13 -34.33 -4.87
N THR A 304 -0.92 -34.15 -5.93
CA THR A 304 -0.44 -33.95 -7.31
C THR A 304 -0.91 -32.62 -7.86
N VAL A 305 -0.33 -32.17 -8.97
CA VAL A 305 -0.73 -30.92 -9.62
C VAL A 305 -2.22 -30.91 -10.01
N GLY A 306 -2.77 -32.03 -10.50
CA GLY A 306 -4.19 -32.12 -10.88
C GLY A 306 -5.12 -32.31 -9.69
N ASN A 307 -4.60 -32.77 -8.55
CA ASN A 307 -5.36 -32.97 -7.32
C ASN A 307 -4.51 -32.52 -6.12
N PRO A 308 -4.32 -31.18 -5.96
CA PRO A 308 -3.56 -30.65 -4.84
C PRO A 308 -4.29 -30.94 -3.53
N GLN A 309 -3.54 -31.18 -2.47
CA GLN A 309 -4.10 -31.42 -1.13
C GLN A 309 -3.48 -30.44 -0.14
N PRO A 310 -4.23 -29.41 0.31
CA PRO A 310 -3.75 -28.52 1.36
C PRO A 310 -3.29 -29.28 2.60
N ASN A 311 -2.16 -28.87 3.17
CA ASN A 311 -1.56 -29.52 4.34
C ASN A 311 -1.88 -28.78 5.66
N GLY A 312 -2.78 -27.79 5.62
CA GLY A 312 -3.16 -26.98 6.77
C GLY A 312 -2.13 -25.94 7.23
N LYS A 313 -0.97 -25.80 6.57
CA LYS A 313 0.08 -24.83 6.99
C LYS A 313 -0.27 -23.37 6.73
N LEU A 314 -1.27 -23.10 5.89
CA LEU A 314 -1.68 -21.73 5.59
C LEU A 314 -2.31 -21.05 6.81
N GLN A 315 -3.11 -21.79 7.59
CA GLN A 315 -3.77 -21.26 8.79
C GLN A 315 -2.78 -20.92 9.92
N ASP A 316 -1.59 -21.55 9.91
CA ASP A 316 -0.51 -21.30 10.88
C ASP A 316 0.25 -19.98 10.57
N LYS A 317 -0.08 -19.30 9.47
CA LYS A 317 0.56 -18.04 9.07
C LYS A 317 -0.02 -16.85 9.83
N THR A 318 0.88 -15.96 10.23
CA THR A 318 0.53 -14.75 11.00
C THR A 318 1.42 -13.55 10.63
N TRP A 319 0.92 -12.36 10.92
CA TRP A 319 1.73 -11.15 11.10
C TRP A 319 1.87 -10.86 12.58
N SER A 320 3.01 -10.31 12.99
CA SER A 320 3.26 -10.03 14.40
C SER A 320 4.26 -8.90 14.58
N LEU A 321 4.20 -8.26 15.74
CA LEU A 321 5.20 -7.30 16.17
C LEU A 321 6.56 -7.98 16.39
N LYS A 322 7.62 -7.18 16.51
CA LYS A 322 8.97 -7.66 16.83
C LYS A 322 8.91 -8.61 18.03
N GLY A 323 9.39 -9.83 17.82
CA GLY A 323 9.39 -10.87 18.83
C GLY A 323 8.06 -11.61 19.01
N GLY A 324 7.18 -11.59 18.02
CA GLY A 324 5.95 -12.39 18.02
C GLY A 324 4.84 -11.82 18.91
N GLY A 325 4.89 -10.52 19.23
CA GLY A 325 3.85 -9.85 20.01
C GLY A 325 2.59 -9.60 19.16
N ASP A 326 1.43 -9.67 19.82
CA ASP A 326 0.10 -9.36 19.26
C ASP A 326 -0.14 -9.91 17.84
N PRO A 327 -0.11 -11.25 17.66
CA PRO A 327 -0.16 -11.84 16.34
C PRO A 327 -1.57 -11.75 15.72
N LEU A 328 -1.63 -11.37 14.45
CA LEU A 328 -2.82 -11.50 13.62
C LEU A 328 -2.67 -12.73 12.72
N SER A 329 -3.57 -13.70 12.88
CA SER A 329 -3.61 -14.86 11.99
C SER A 329 -4.18 -14.50 10.62
N VAL A 330 -3.62 -15.11 9.58
CA VAL A 330 -4.10 -14.96 8.20
C VAL A 330 -5.56 -15.43 8.08
N LYS A 331 -5.93 -16.53 8.76
CA LYS A 331 -7.29 -17.06 8.75
C LYS A 331 -8.29 -16.08 9.37
N THR A 332 -7.97 -15.53 10.55
CA THR A 332 -8.80 -14.51 11.20
C THR A 332 -8.98 -13.28 10.31
N TRP A 333 -7.93 -12.87 9.60
CA TRP A 333 -8.04 -11.78 8.64
C TRP A 333 -9.01 -12.10 7.49
N VAL A 334 -8.85 -13.25 6.82
CA VAL A 334 -9.74 -13.64 5.72
C VAL A 334 -11.20 -13.77 6.19
N GLU A 335 -11.43 -14.43 7.32
CA GLU A 335 -12.78 -14.56 7.90
C GLU A 335 -13.40 -13.21 8.26
N SER A 336 -12.59 -12.24 8.70
CA SER A 336 -13.08 -10.88 8.99
C SER A 336 -13.47 -10.08 7.75
N ILE A 337 -12.97 -10.43 6.56
CA ILE A 337 -13.36 -9.80 5.30
C ILE A 337 -14.79 -10.21 4.94
N VAL A 338 -15.09 -11.51 5.05
CA VAL A 338 -16.39 -12.09 4.64
C VAL A 338 -17.48 -11.85 5.69
N SER A 339 -17.12 -11.85 6.98
CA SER A 339 -18.10 -11.72 8.07
C SER A 339 -18.52 -10.27 8.37
N ARG A 340 -18.00 -9.29 7.62
CA ARG A 340 -18.23 -7.86 7.89
C ARG A 340 -18.77 -7.14 6.66
N PRO A 341 -19.65 -6.14 6.83
CA PRO A 341 -20.14 -5.33 5.72
C PRO A 341 -19.02 -4.56 5.02
N ALA A 342 -19.19 -4.29 3.73
CA ALA A 342 -18.34 -3.39 2.96
C ALA A 342 -18.22 -2.01 3.66
N GLY A 343 -17.03 -1.41 3.59
CA GLY A 343 -16.73 -0.13 4.25
C GLY A 343 -16.37 -0.25 5.73
N THR A 344 -16.39 -1.45 6.31
CA THR A 344 -15.97 -1.66 7.71
C THR A 344 -14.55 -2.20 7.79
N LEU A 345 -13.83 -1.85 8.86
CA LEU A 345 -12.46 -2.32 9.04
C LEU A 345 -12.44 -3.85 9.17
N ASP A 346 -11.69 -4.54 8.32
CA ASP A 346 -11.30 -5.93 8.54
C ASP A 346 -10.23 -6.03 9.65
N ALA A 347 -9.89 -7.25 10.06
CA ALA A 347 -8.94 -7.47 11.16
C ALA A 347 -7.53 -6.97 10.85
N LEU A 348 -7.09 -6.97 9.59
CA LEU A 348 -5.79 -6.42 9.21
C LEU A 348 -5.81 -4.89 9.23
N SER A 349 -6.87 -4.27 8.71
CA SER A 349 -7.06 -2.81 8.82
C SER A 349 -7.09 -2.35 10.28
N ALA A 350 -7.78 -3.10 11.16
CA ALA A 350 -7.83 -2.81 12.59
C ALA A 350 -6.47 -3.01 13.27
N TRP A 351 -5.74 -4.06 12.90
CA TRP A 351 -4.41 -4.34 13.43
C TRP A 351 -3.38 -3.29 12.98
N ASP A 352 -3.43 -2.85 11.72
CA ASP A 352 -2.62 -1.75 11.19
C ASP A 352 -2.87 -0.44 11.96
N ALA A 353 -4.13 -0.09 12.19
CA ALA A 353 -4.51 1.09 12.97
C ALA A 353 -4.09 1.04 14.44
N LYS A 354 -3.96 -0.17 15.01
CA LYS A 354 -3.54 -0.36 16.40
C LYS A 354 -2.02 -0.25 16.57
N HIS A 355 -1.25 -0.62 15.56
CA HIS A 355 0.18 -0.90 15.72
C HIS A 355 1.10 -0.08 14.82
N PHE A 356 0.57 0.52 13.76
CA PHE A 356 1.32 1.31 12.79
C PHE A 356 0.62 2.67 12.62
N ASP A 357 0.30 3.07 11.39
CA ASP A 357 -0.34 4.36 11.09
C ASP A 357 -1.79 4.24 10.64
N GLY A 358 -2.32 3.02 10.50
CA GLY A 358 -3.73 2.80 10.15
C GLY A 358 -4.10 3.23 8.75
N GLN A 359 -3.13 3.25 7.84
CA GLN A 359 -3.31 3.58 6.43
C GLN A 359 -4.12 2.51 5.67
N ILE A 360 -4.03 1.23 6.07
CA ILE A 360 -4.85 0.17 5.47
C ILE A 360 -6.30 0.39 5.92
N GLY A 361 -7.20 0.58 4.96
CA GLY A 361 -8.61 0.89 5.25
C GLY A 361 -8.88 2.30 5.75
N ALA A 362 -7.91 3.21 5.68
CA ALA A 362 -8.13 4.61 6.05
C ALA A 362 -9.17 5.32 5.18
N PHE A 363 -9.26 4.96 3.89
CA PHE A 363 -10.16 5.62 2.96
C PHE A 363 -11.64 5.39 3.31
N ASP A 364 -11.99 4.21 3.80
CA ASP A 364 -13.39 3.89 4.13
C ASP A 364 -13.90 4.71 5.32
N LYS A 365 -13.01 5.15 6.22
CA LYS A 365 -13.35 6.01 7.37
C LYS A 365 -13.86 7.40 6.94
N LEU A 366 -13.72 7.74 5.66
CA LEU A 366 -14.08 9.03 5.09
C LEU A 366 -15.52 9.07 4.58
N GLY A 367 -16.25 7.96 4.66
CA GLY A 367 -17.60 7.87 4.12
C GLY A 367 -17.66 7.70 2.60
N LYS A 368 -16.51 7.63 1.92
CA LYS A 368 -16.39 7.08 0.55
C LYS A 368 -15.76 5.71 0.64
N THR A 369 -16.41 4.69 0.09
CA THR A 369 -15.89 3.31 0.10
C THR A 369 -15.12 2.96 -1.16
N LEU A 370 -15.35 3.65 -2.29
CA LEU A 370 -14.75 3.35 -3.59
C LEU A 370 -14.54 4.64 -4.40
N GLU A 371 -13.64 4.58 -5.37
CA GLU A 371 -13.40 5.60 -6.39
C GLU A 371 -13.94 5.14 -7.75
N GLN A 372 -13.87 5.99 -8.77
CA GLN A 372 -14.39 5.67 -10.10
C GLN A 372 -13.30 5.48 -11.15
N VAL A 373 -13.60 4.63 -12.13
CA VAL A 373 -12.83 4.61 -13.37
C VAL A 373 -13.06 5.92 -14.12
N LEU A 374 -11.96 6.59 -14.50
CA LEU A 374 -11.94 7.74 -15.40
C LEU A 374 -12.98 7.62 -16.54
N ASP A 375 -13.79 8.66 -16.68
CA ASP A 375 -14.89 8.76 -17.66
C ASP A 375 -15.95 7.66 -17.57
N SER A 376 -16.08 7.01 -16.40
CA SER A 376 -17.01 5.92 -16.15
C SER A 376 -17.62 6.04 -14.75
N ARG A 377 -18.69 5.28 -14.50
CA ARG A 377 -19.30 5.13 -13.16
C ARG A 377 -18.87 3.85 -12.46
N ARG A 378 -18.05 3.02 -13.13
CA ARG A 378 -17.53 1.79 -12.55
C ARG A 378 -16.72 2.11 -11.30
N GLU A 379 -17.09 1.48 -10.20
CA GLU A 379 -16.40 1.64 -8.94
C GLU A 379 -15.14 0.76 -8.89
N VAL A 380 -14.09 1.27 -8.25
CA VAL A 380 -12.79 0.64 -8.07
C VAL A 380 -12.19 1.02 -6.73
N SER A 381 -11.26 0.20 -6.25
CA SER A 381 -10.51 0.49 -5.03
C SER A 381 -9.38 1.49 -5.29
N LEU A 382 -9.03 2.26 -4.26
CA LEU A 382 -7.88 3.13 -4.17
C LEU A 382 -6.67 2.33 -3.69
N TRP A 383 -5.58 2.37 -4.46
CA TRP A 383 -4.34 1.65 -4.18
C TRP A 383 -3.17 2.61 -4.01
N GLU A 384 -2.35 2.35 -3.00
CA GLU A 384 -1.03 2.94 -2.83
C GLU A 384 0.03 2.04 -3.49
N PHE A 385 0.87 2.65 -4.32
CA PHE A 385 2.02 2.07 -4.98
C PHE A 385 3.29 2.58 -4.29
N ARG A 386 3.95 1.70 -3.55
CA ARG A 386 5.11 2.02 -2.72
C ARG A 386 6.40 1.64 -3.42
N GLY A 387 7.50 2.30 -3.04
CA GLY A 387 8.84 1.96 -3.54
C GLY A 387 8.96 2.01 -5.06
N LEU A 388 8.25 2.95 -5.72
CA LEU A 388 8.41 3.18 -7.15
C LEU A 388 9.82 3.67 -7.48
N GLY A 389 10.54 4.15 -6.46
CA GLY A 389 11.98 4.19 -6.44
C GLY A 389 12.52 5.60 -6.58
N TYR A 390 13.77 5.70 -6.15
CA TYR A 390 14.50 6.94 -6.03
C TYR A 390 14.72 7.65 -7.37
N SER A 391 14.35 8.92 -7.41
CA SER A 391 14.60 9.83 -8.53
C SER A 391 15.36 11.05 -8.03
N ARG A 392 16.30 11.58 -8.82
CA ARG A 392 16.88 12.89 -8.53
C ARG A 392 15.85 13.96 -8.86
N LYS A 393 16.01 15.15 -8.27
CA LYS A 393 15.17 16.32 -8.55
C LYS A 393 14.89 16.49 -10.06
N ALA A 394 15.92 16.48 -10.90
CA ALA A 394 15.80 16.66 -12.35
C ALA A 394 14.94 15.59 -13.07
N ASP A 395 14.85 14.38 -12.52
CA ASP A 395 14.12 13.27 -13.12
C ASP A 395 12.69 13.11 -12.56
N LEU A 396 12.36 13.80 -11.45
CA LEU A 396 11.04 13.72 -10.80
C LEU A 396 9.89 14.03 -11.76
N PRO A 397 9.90 15.12 -12.57
CA PRO A 397 8.78 15.44 -13.44
C PRO A 397 8.48 14.33 -14.44
N LYS A 398 9.53 13.75 -15.04
CA LYS A 398 9.40 12.62 -15.96
C LYS A 398 8.83 11.40 -15.25
N ARG A 399 9.30 11.10 -14.04
CA ARG A 399 8.86 9.91 -13.30
C ARG A 399 7.40 9.98 -12.90
N ILE A 400 6.97 11.12 -12.35
CA ILE A 400 5.58 11.34 -11.92
C ILE A 400 4.63 11.25 -13.13
N ASN A 401 4.99 11.87 -14.26
CA ASN A 401 4.22 11.76 -15.50
C ASN A 401 4.13 10.33 -16.03
N GLN A 402 5.21 9.53 -15.96
CA GLN A 402 5.19 8.12 -16.35
C GLN A 402 4.25 7.29 -15.47
N ILE A 403 4.19 7.58 -14.16
CA ILE A 403 3.30 6.92 -13.21
C ILE A 403 1.85 7.26 -13.52
N GLN A 404 1.49 8.55 -13.63
CA GLN A 404 0.13 8.97 -14.03
C GLN A 404 -0.26 8.35 -15.37
N GLY A 405 0.62 8.42 -16.37
CA GLY A 405 0.37 7.83 -17.68
C GLY A 405 0.11 6.33 -17.65
N ALA A 406 0.75 5.58 -16.74
CA ALA A 406 0.49 4.16 -16.56
C ALA A 406 -0.88 3.89 -15.91
N VAL A 407 -1.28 4.69 -14.92
CA VAL A 407 -2.63 4.60 -14.34
C VAL A 407 -3.70 4.90 -15.39
N VAL A 408 -3.55 6.01 -16.13
CA VAL A 408 -4.49 6.38 -17.22
C VAL A 408 -4.59 5.27 -18.28
N LYS A 409 -3.49 4.58 -18.61
CA LYS A 409 -3.51 3.44 -19.54
C LYS A 409 -4.38 2.29 -19.01
N PHE A 410 -4.31 1.97 -17.72
CA PHE A 410 -5.19 0.95 -17.13
C PHE A 410 -6.65 1.37 -17.13
N HIS A 411 -6.93 2.65 -16.85
CA HIS A 411 -8.27 3.21 -16.95
C HIS A 411 -8.90 3.03 -18.33
N LYS A 412 -8.12 3.29 -19.39
CA LYS A 412 -8.53 3.07 -20.77
C LYS A 412 -8.63 1.58 -21.14
N LYS A 413 -7.83 0.72 -20.52
CA LYS A 413 -7.79 -0.73 -20.79
C LYS A 413 -8.97 -1.47 -20.15
N TYR A 414 -9.42 -1.04 -18.97
CA TYR A 414 -10.46 -1.70 -18.18
C TYR A 414 -11.64 -0.77 -17.84
N PRO A 415 -12.28 -0.12 -18.82
CA PRO A 415 -13.31 0.89 -18.57
C PRO A 415 -14.59 0.34 -17.94
N GLN A 416 -14.88 -0.94 -18.15
CA GLN A 416 -16.10 -1.65 -17.77
C GLN A 416 -15.78 -2.88 -16.94
N GLU A 417 -16.72 -3.33 -16.12
CA GLU A 417 -16.55 -4.56 -15.34
C GLU A 417 -16.37 -5.78 -16.26
N PRO A 418 -15.52 -6.75 -15.88
CA PRO A 418 -15.43 -8.01 -16.59
C PRO A 418 -16.75 -8.78 -16.50
N THR A 419 -17.21 -9.28 -17.64
CA THR A 419 -18.28 -10.27 -17.72
C THR A 419 -17.66 -11.66 -17.87
N SER A 420 -18.24 -12.64 -17.18
CA SER A 420 -17.89 -14.07 -17.33
C SER A 420 -18.23 -14.59 -18.72
#